data_AF-A0A960KL09-F1
#
_entry.id   AF-A0A960KL09-F1
#
_cell.length_a   1.000
_cell.length_b   1.000
_cell.length_c   1.000
_cell.angle_alpha   90.00
_cell.angle_beta   90.00
_cell.angle_gamma   90.00
#
_symmetry.space_group_name_H-M   'P 1'
#
loop_
_entity.id
_entity.type
_entity.pdbx_description
1 polymer ?
#
loop_
_entity_poly.entity_id
_entity_poly.type
_entity_poly.pdbx_seq_one_letter_code
_entity_poly.pdbx_strand_id
1 'polypeptide(L)'
;MSEKRSPWVYVGIGCVGLVIIAVIGVAVLGFLGFRMAKDTVEAMKDPVKREENVKAILGATDLPPGYYAGLAVKIPFLMEMAILTDREGEDGPNEDFDQRGFIYFKIIGKVDSELKDYFEGKTDDATVFRRNNINLDLESNVLLERGLIEVNGQNLMYLAQTGRFSTEHGRSEGIQTLILVECPKDKKMRFGIWFGPLPETDENGSYVLAGTPADRDQVQGFMGHFTLCD
;
A
#
# COMPACT_ATOMS: atom_id res chain seq x y z
N MET A 1 -64.68 3.78 -26.76
CA MET A 1 -64.49 3.83 -25.28
C MET A 1 -62.99 3.93 -25.01
N SER A 2 -62.50 5.14 -24.71
CA SER A 2 -61.13 5.34 -24.23
C SER A 2 -61.16 5.24 -22.70
N GLU A 3 -60.79 4.09 -22.15
CA GLU A 3 -60.68 3.87 -20.71
C GLU A 3 -59.59 4.80 -20.15
N LYS A 4 -59.99 5.82 -19.38
CA LYS A 4 -59.05 6.76 -18.74
C LYS A 4 -58.31 6.00 -17.63
N ARG A 5 -57.16 5.40 -17.94
CA ARG A 5 -56.27 4.80 -16.94
C ARG A 5 -55.79 5.89 -15.97
N SER A 6 -55.92 5.62 -14.67
CA SER A 6 -55.50 6.55 -13.61
C SER A 6 -54.00 6.86 -13.74
N PRO A 7 -53.58 8.14 -13.70
CA PRO A 7 -52.17 8.55 -13.71
C PRO A 7 -51.30 7.84 -12.66
N TRP A 8 -51.90 7.44 -11.54
CA TRP A 8 -51.25 6.68 -10.46
C TRP A 8 -50.73 5.31 -10.89
N VAL A 9 -51.31 4.70 -11.92
CA VAL A 9 -50.81 3.43 -12.47
C VAL A 9 -49.42 3.62 -13.10
N TYR A 10 -49.18 4.73 -13.79
CA TYR A 10 -47.87 5.03 -14.37
C TYR A 10 -46.82 5.33 -13.29
N VAL A 11 -47.22 6.02 -12.21
CA VAL A 11 -46.34 6.25 -11.05
C VAL A 11 -45.99 4.94 -10.36
N GLY A 12 -46.97 4.04 -10.17
CA GLY A 12 -46.74 2.72 -9.61
C GLY A 12 -45.79 1.85 -10.44
N ILE A 13 -45.99 1.82 -11.77
CA ILE A 13 -45.09 1.11 -12.70
C ILE A 13 -43.69 1.72 -12.67
N GLY A 14 -43.58 3.04 -12.60
CA GLY A 14 -42.30 3.74 -12.52
C GLY A 14 -41.51 3.38 -11.25
N CYS A 15 -42.16 3.41 -10.07
CA CYS A 15 -41.52 3.04 -8.81
C CYS A 15 -41.10 1.57 -8.77
N VAL A 16 -41.96 0.65 -9.22
CA VAL A 16 -41.61 -0.77 -9.29
C VAL A 16 -40.45 -1.00 -10.26
N GLY A 17 -40.46 -0.33 -11.42
CA GLY A 17 -39.35 -0.40 -12.38
C GLY A 17 -38.03 0.10 -11.78
N LEU A 18 -38.04 1.22 -11.07
CA LEU A 18 -36.85 1.75 -10.39
C LEU A 18 -36.31 0.80 -9.32
N VAL A 19 -37.18 0.21 -8.51
CA VAL A 19 -36.79 -0.78 -7.49
C VAL A 19 -36.16 -2.00 -8.15
N ILE A 20 -36.75 -2.52 -9.23
CA ILE A 20 -36.19 -3.66 -9.97
C ILE A 20 -34.81 -3.33 -10.53
N ILE A 21 -34.64 -2.15 -11.15
CA ILE A 21 -33.34 -1.70 -11.67
C ILE A 21 -32.31 -1.59 -10.54
N ALA A 22 -32.68 -1.04 -9.38
CA ALA A 22 -31.78 -0.94 -8.24
C ALA A 22 -31.36 -2.32 -7.73
N VAL A 23 -32.30 -3.27 -7.59
CA VAL A 23 -32.00 -4.65 -7.17
C VAL A 23 -31.09 -5.35 -8.18
N ILE A 24 -31.36 -5.22 -9.48
CA ILE A 24 -30.49 -5.77 -10.52
C ILE A 24 -29.11 -5.13 -10.46
N GLY A 25 -29.03 -3.81 -10.28
CA GLY A 25 -27.77 -3.09 -10.15
C GLY A 25 -26.92 -3.61 -8.98
N VAL A 26 -27.53 -3.79 -7.81
CA VAL A 26 -26.85 -4.37 -6.63
C VAL A 26 -26.43 -5.81 -6.89
N ALA A 27 -27.28 -6.63 -7.51
CA ALA A 27 -26.95 -8.02 -7.83
C ALA A 27 -25.78 -8.12 -8.82
N VAL A 28 -25.75 -7.29 -9.87
CA VAL A 28 -24.66 -7.24 -10.85
C VAL A 28 -23.36 -6.78 -10.19
N LEU A 29 -23.39 -5.73 -9.37
CA LEU A 29 -22.21 -5.26 -8.65
C LEU A 29 -21.69 -6.31 -7.66
N GLY A 30 -22.58 -6.98 -6.93
CA GLY A 30 -22.21 -8.06 -6.02
C GLY A 30 -21.58 -9.25 -6.75
N PHE A 31 -22.15 -9.66 -7.88
CA PHE A 31 -21.60 -10.75 -8.70
C PHE A 31 -20.22 -10.40 -9.29
N LEU A 32 -20.06 -9.18 -9.82
CA LEU A 32 -18.77 -8.72 -10.33
C LEU A 32 -17.72 -8.62 -9.22
N GLY A 33 -18.09 -8.10 -8.05
CA GLY A 33 -17.20 -8.04 -6.88
C GLY A 33 -16.77 -9.43 -6.43
N PHE A 34 -17.70 -10.38 -6.33
CA PHE A 34 -17.39 -11.77 -5.96
C PHE A 34 -16.47 -12.44 -6.97
N ARG A 35 -16.73 -12.27 -8.27
CA ARG A 35 -15.89 -12.81 -9.34
C ARG A 35 -14.48 -12.23 -9.27
N MET A 36 -14.35 -10.92 -9.11
CA MET A 36 -13.06 -10.25 -9.04
C MET A 36 -12.26 -10.69 -7.81
N ALA A 37 -12.91 -10.84 -6.65
CA ALA A 37 -12.29 -11.37 -5.45
C ALA A 37 -11.78 -12.80 -5.68
N LYS A 38 -12.60 -13.66 -6.29
CA LYS A 38 -12.22 -15.04 -6.60
C LYS A 38 -11.04 -15.11 -7.58
N ASP A 39 -11.08 -14.35 -8.66
CA ASP A 39 -10.01 -14.30 -9.67
C ASP A 39 -8.69 -13.80 -9.03
N THR A 40 -8.78 -12.85 -8.10
CA THR A 40 -7.64 -12.34 -7.34
C THR A 40 -7.05 -13.42 -6.41
N VAL A 41 -7.90 -14.13 -5.66
CA VAL A 41 -7.47 -15.24 -4.79
C VAL A 41 -6.84 -16.37 -5.58
N GLU A 42 -7.38 -16.70 -6.75
CA GLU A 42 -6.78 -17.71 -7.63
C GLU A 42 -5.45 -17.25 -8.21
N ALA A 43 -5.32 -15.98 -8.61
CA ALA A 43 -4.06 -15.42 -9.09
C ALA A 43 -2.98 -15.36 -8.01
N MET A 44 -3.35 -15.28 -6.72
CA MET A 44 -2.41 -15.29 -5.60
C MET A 44 -1.87 -16.68 -5.25
N LYS A 45 -2.53 -17.75 -5.69
CA LYS A 45 -2.05 -19.12 -5.45
C LYS A 45 -0.91 -19.51 -6.40
N ASP A 46 -0.86 -18.89 -7.56
CA ASP A 46 0.17 -19.13 -8.57
C ASP A 46 1.36 -18.18 -8.30
N PRO A 47 2.54 -18.70 -7.91
CA PRO A 47 3.69 -17.87 -7.54
C PRO A 47 4.15 -16.98 -8.69
N VAL A 48 4.03 -17.46 -9.94
CA VAL A 48 4.44 -16.70 -11.14
C VAL A 48 3.50 -15.52 -11.35
N LYS A 49 2.18 -15.75 -11.30
CA LYS A 49 1.20 -14.66 -11.43
C LYS A 49 1.25 -13.67 -10.27
N ARG A 50 1.53 -14.15 -9.06
CA ARG A 50 1.72 -13.31 -7.88
C ARG A 50 2.90 -12.36 -8.09
N GLU A 51 4.02 -12.87 -8.58
CA GLU A 51 5.19 -12.06 -8.92
C GLU A 51 4.89 -11.05 -10.02
N GLU A 52 4.27 -11.48 -11.12
CA GLU A 52 3.87 -10.60 -12.22
C GLU A 52 2.96 -9.46 -11.75
N ASN A 53 1.97 -9.75 -10.89
CA ASN A 53 1.06 -8.74 -10.37
C ASN A 53 1.76 -7.75 -9.42
N VAL A 54 2.63 -8.23 -8.54
CA VAL A 54 3.44 -7.37 -7.67
C VAL A 54 4.34 -6.46 -8.51
N LYS A 55 5.07 -7.02 -9.48
CA LYS A 55 5.92 -6.28 -10.41
C LYS A 55 5.12 -5.23 -11.18
N ALA A 56 3.93 -5.58 -11.65
CA ALA A 56 3.04 -4.65 -12.37
C ALA A 56 2.57 -3.48 -11.50
N ILE A 57 2.29 -3.69 -10.21
CA ILE A 57 1.89 -2.62 -9.28
C ILE A 57 3.08 -1.71 -8.94
N LEU A 58 4.28 -2.29 -8.81
CA LEU A 58 5.52 -1.56 -8.46
C LEU A 58 6.24 -0.95 -9.68
N GLY A 59 5.77 -1.23 -10.90
CA GLY A 59 6.48 -0.85 -12.12
C GLY A 59 7.90 -1.43 -12.18
N ALA A 60 8.08 -2.65 -11.66
CA ALA A 60 9.36 -3.31 -11.53
C ALA A 60 9.60 -4.28 -12.70
N THR A 61 10.83 -4.33 -13.21
CA THR A 61 11.25 -5.43 -14.12
C THR A 61 11.65 -6.66 -13.30
N ASP A 62 12.43 -6.42 -12.26
CA ASP A 62 12.93 -7.43 -11.32
C ASP A 62 12.72 -6.98 -9.89
N LEU A 63 12.46 -7.92 -8.99
CA LEU A 63 12.35 -7.63 -7.56
C LEU A 63 13.74 -7.42 -6.95
N PRO A 64 13.85 -6.59 -5.89
CA PRO A 64 15.10 -6.46 -5.14
C PRO A 64 15.62 -7.82 -4.65
N PRO A 65 16.94 -8.07 -4.65
CA PRO A 65 17.50 -9.34 -4.21
C PRO A 65 17.05 -9.73 -2.80
N GLY A 66 16.65 -10.99 -2.62
CA GLY A 66 16.21 -11.51 -1.33
C GLY A 66 14.81 -11.05 -0.91
N TYR A 67 14.05 -10.43 -1.82
CA TYR A 67 12.63 -10.16 -1.69
C TYR A 67 11.82 -10.98 -2.69
N TYR A 68 10.67 -11.45 -2.24
CA TYR A 68 9.74 -12.27 -2.97
C TYR A 68 8.36 -11.63 -2.97
N ALA A 69 7.56 -11.90 -4.00
CA ALA A 69 6.20 -11.40 -4.08
C ALA A 69 5.31 -12.09 -3.04
N GLY A 70 4.79 -11.33 -2.09
CA GLY A 70 3.88 -11.85 -1.05
C GLY A 70 2.40 -11.71 -1.42
N LEU A 71 2.00 -10.50 -1.81
CA LEU A 71 0.61 -10.16 -2.10
C LEU A 71 0.51 -9.01 -3.10
N ALA A 72 -0.45 -9.09 -4.03
CA ALA A 72 -0.83 -7.98 -4.89
C ALA A 72 -2.35 -7.81 -4.90
N VAL A 73 -2.85 -6.68 -4.42
CA VAL A 73 -4.28 -6.34 -4.43
C VAL A 73 -4.49 -5.13 -5.32
N LYS A 74 -5.40 -5.25 -6.27
CA LYS A 74 -5.79 -4.17 -7.16
C LYS A 74 -7.30 -4.00 -7.14
N ILE A 75 -7.77 -2.92 -6.52
CA ILE A 75 -9.16 -2.50 -6.55
C ILE A 75 -9.28 -1.33 -7.53
N PRO A 76 -9.90 -1.53 -8.70
CA PRO A 76 -10.01 -0.52 -9.74
C PRO A 76 -10.54 0.80 -9.18
N PHE A 77 -9.92 1.88 -9.63
CA PHE A 77 -10.18 3.25 -9.19
C PHE A 77 -9.79 3.54 -7.74
N LEU A 78 -9.93 2.61 -6.79
CA LEU A 78 -9.79 2.85 -5.34
C LEU A 78 -8.36 2.71 -4.80
N MET A 79 -7.75 1.54 -4.94
CA MET A 79 -6.43 1.27 -4.34
C MET A 79 -5.65 0.19 -5.07
N GLU A 80 -4.34 0.29 -5.07
CA GLU A 80 -3.42 -0.79 -5.41
C GLU A 80 -2.47 -1.01 -4.22
N MET A 81 -2.18 -2.26 -3.89
CA MET A 81 -1.30 -2.64 -2.80
C MET A 81 -0.39 -3.76 -3.27
N ALA A 82 0.89 -3.67 -2.94
CA ALA A 82 1.87 -4.72 -3.20
C ALA A 82 2.67 -4.99 -1.93
N ILE A 83 2.92 -6.26 -1.64
CA ILE A 83 3.72 -6.72 -0.51
C ILE A 83 4.88 -7.53 -1.04
N LEU A 84 6.08 -7.19 -0.60
CA LEU A 84 7.29 -7.99 -0.74
C LEU A 84 7.65 -8.58 0.62
N THR A 85 7.90 -9.89 0.65
CA THR A 85 8.36 -10.64 1.81
C THR A 85 9.80 -11.09 1.60
N ASP A 86 10.45 -11.56 2.65
CA ASP A 86 11.82 -12.10 2.63
C ASP A 86 11.89 -13.62 2.53
N ARG A 87 10.74 -14.25 2.34
CA ARG A 87 10.57 -15.68 2.17
C ARG A 87 9.77 -15.99 0.93
N GLU A 88 10.21 -17.01 0.21
CA GLU A 88 9.43 -17.58 -0.89
C GLU A 88 8.20 -18.27 -0.29
N GLY A 89 7.01 -17.83 -0.70
CA GLY A 89 5.77 -18.48 -0.27
C GLY A 89 5.50 -19.70 -1.14
N GLU A 90 5.32 -20.87 -0.52
CA GLU A 90 5.10 -22.15 -1.23
C GLU A 90 3.74 -22.18 -1.95
N ASP A 91 2.65 -21.78 -1.26
CA ASP A 91 1.29 -21.78 -1.81
C ASP A 91 0.45 -20.63 -1.23
N GLY A 92 -0.28 -19.90 -2.08
CA GLY A 92 -1.24 -18.86 -1.64
C GLY A 92 -0.60 -17.50 -1.29
N PRO A 93 -1.40 -16.54 -0.77
CA PRO A 93 -0.87 -15.25 -0.34
C PRO A 93 0.10 -15.45 0.82
N ASN A 94 1.29 -14.87 0.70
CA ASN A 94 2.31 -14.90 1.73
C ASN A 94 2.40 -13.51 2.35
N GLU A 95 1.67 -13.32 3.45
CA GLU A 95 1.68 -12.08 4.23
C GLU A 95 2.64 -12.17 5.43
N ASP A 96 3.26 -13.35 5.63
CA ASP A 96 4.17 -13.58 6.72
C ASP A 96 5.56 -13.06 6.36
N PHE A 97 6.08 -12.21 7.24
CA PHE A 97 7.45 -11.72 7.19
C PHE A 97 8.29 -12.51 8.20
N ASP A 98 9.52 -12.88 7.82
CA ASP A 98 10.47 -13.43 8.77
C ASP A 98 11.16 -12.28 9.53
N GLN A 99 11.97 -11.49 8.83
CA GLN A 99 12.76 -10.40 9.40
C GLN A 99 12.57 -9.06 8.68
N ARG A 100 12.26 -9.08 7.39
CA ARG A 100 12.15 -7.88 6.55
C ARG A 100 11.00 -7.96 5.57
N GLY A 101 10.45 -6.80 5.22
CA GLY A 101 9.31 -6.73 4.32
C GLY A 101 9.11 -5.33 3.76
N PHE A 102 8.40 -5.24 2.64
CA PHE A 102 8.01 -3.97 2.04
C PHE A 102 6.54 -4.00 1.69
N ILE A 103 5.81 -2.98 2.12
CA ILE A 103 4.39 -2.81 1.82
C ILE A 103 4.22 -1.50 1.08
N TYR A 104 3.66 -1.56 -0.13
CA TYR A 104 3.36 -0.41 -0.95
C TYR A 104 1.86 -0.23 -1.10
N PHE A 105 1.43 1.02 -1.07
CA PHE A 105 0.07 1.47 -1.28
C PHE A 105 0.02 2.58 -2.33
N LYS A 106 -0.98 2.50 -3.21
CA LYS A 106 -1.38 3.54 -4.14
C LYS A 106 -2.88 3.75 -3.99
N ILE A 107 -3.28 4.84 -3.34
CA ILE A 107 -4.65 5.08 -2.91
C ILE A 107 -5.18 6.36 -3.56
N ILE A 108 -6.48 6.43 -3.88
CA ILE A 108 -7.12 7.71 -4.24
C ILE A 108 -6.86 8.73 -3.12
N GLY A 109 -6.36 9.89 -3.49
CA GLY A 109 -6.08 10.96 -2.54
C GLY A 109 -4.88 11.76 -3.00
N LYS A 110 -4.80 13.01 -2.59
CA LYS A 110 -3.56 13.78 -2.76
C LYS A 110 -2.75 13.67 -1.48
N VAL A 111 -1.44 13.76 -1.62
CA VAL A 111 -0.55 13.98 -0.47
C VAL A 111 -0.98 15.28 0.21
N ASP A 112 -1.36 15.19 1.47
CA ASP A 112 -1.67 16.34 2.33
C ASP A 112 -0.39 17.13 2.61
N SER A 113 -0.47 18.46 2.64
CA SER A 113 0.63 19.31 3.09
C SER A 113 1.10 18.96 4.49
N GLU A 114 0.21 18.55 5.40
CA GLU A 114 0.60 18.16 6.76
C GLU A 114 1.41 16.86 6.77
N LEU A 115 1.06 15.90 5.91
CA LEU A 115 1.83 14.66 5.77
C LEU A 115 3.22 14.97 5.21
N LYS A 116 3.30 15.84 4.20
CA LYS A 116 4.58 16.31 3.66
C LYS A 116 5.41 17.04 4.72
N ASP A 117 4.79 17.93 5.49
CA ASP A 117 5.44 18.67 6.57
C ASP A 117 6.00 17.73 7.65
N TYR A 118 5.34 16.60 7.93
CA TYR A 118 5.87 15.58 8.85
C TYR A 118 7.14 14.92 8.30
N PHE A 119 7.13 14.51 7.02
CA PHE A 119 8.31 13.95 6.36
C PHE A 119 9.47 14.95 6.28
N GLU A 120 9.18 16.24 6.07
CA GLU A 120 10.16 17.33 6.06
C GLU A 120 10.61 17.77 7.46
N GLY A 121 9.97 17.28 8.53
CA GLY A 121 10.29 17.63 9.92
C GLY A 121 9.85 19.01 10.36
N LYS A 122 8.84 19.57 9.70
CA LYS A 122 8.17 20.81 10.12
C LYS A 122 7.11 20.57 11.19
N THR A 123 6.67 19.32 11.38
CA THR A 123 5.77 18.88 12.45
C THR A 123 6.17 17.50 12.96
N ASP A 124 5.94 17.24 14.24
CA ASP A 124 6.10 15.92 14.87
C ASP A 124 4.73 15.25 15.16
N ASP A 125 3.64 15.82 14.64
CA ASP A 125 2.29 15.29 14.83
C ASP A 125 2.09 13.99 14.04
N ALA A 126 2.37 12.85 14.66
CA ALA A 126 2.14 11.52 14.07
C ALA A 126 0.65 11.21 13.78
N THR A 127 -0.30 12.01 14.29
CA THR A 127 -1.72 11.78 14.00
C THR A 127 -2.09 12.11 12.55
N VAL A 128 -1.21 12.79 11.80
CA VAL A 128 -1.37 13.05 10.35
C VAL A 128 -1.58 11.76 9.54
N PHE A 129 -0.96 10.64 9.95
CA PHE A 129 -1.16 9.36 9.26
C PHE A 129 -2.60 8.87 9.44
N ARG A 130 -3.12 8.89 10.67
CA ARG A 130 -4.51 8.49 10.96
C ARG A 130 -5.52 9.39 10.25
N ARG A 131 -5.25 10.71 10.17
CA ARG A 131 -6.10 11.65 9.40
C ARG A 131 -6.12 11.31 7.90
N ASN A 132 -5.05 10.72 7.38
CA ASN A 132 -4.92 10.26 6.00
C ASN A 132 -5.30 8.78 5.80
N ASN A 133 -6.01 8.17 6.76
CA ASN A 133 -6.41 6.75 6.74
C ASN A 133 -5.24 5.75 6.71
N ILE A 134 -4.07 6.17 7.20
CA ILE A 134 -2.89 5.33 7.37
C ILE A 134 -2.80 4.97 8.86
N ASN A 135 -3.15 3.73 9.21
CA ASN A 135 -3.07 3.25 10.59
C ASN A 135 -1.68 2.66 10.85
N LEU A 136 -0.76 3.50 11.33
CA LEU A 136 0.56 3.09 11.80
C LEU A 136 0.67 3.36 13.30
N ASP A 137 1.22 2.40 14.04
CA ASP A 137 1.56 2.59 15.44
C ASP A 137 2.89 3.34 15.52
N LEU A 138 2.81 4.65 15.78
CA LEU A 138 3.94 5.58 15.76
C LEU A 138 4.23 6.20 17.14
N GLU A 139 3.41 5.91 18.16
CA GLU A 139 3.43 6.65 19.43
C GLU A 139 4.68 6.39 20.31
N SER A 140 5.60 5.50 19.90
CA SER A 140 6.79 5.15 20.67
C SER A 140 8.07 5.03 19.82
N ASN A 141 8.08 5.62 18.63
CA ASN A 141 9.14 5.42 17.66
C ASN A 141 10.22 6.50 17.80
N VAL A 142 11.49 6.08 17.75
CA VAL A 142 12.65 6.99 17.73
C VAL A 142 12.99 7.26 16.27
N LEU A 143 12.94 8.53 15.87
CA LEU A 143 13.39 8.95 14.55
C LEU A 143 14.90 8.73 14.42
N LEU A 144 15.30 8.01 13.37
CA LEU A 144 16.70 7.68 13.09
C LEU A 144 17.27 8.55 11.98
N GLU A 145 16.54 8.67 10.88
CA GLU A 145 16.98 9.42 9.70
C GLU A 145 15.77 9.93 8.91
N ARG A 146 15.92 11.01 8.15
CA ARG A 146 14.93 11.43 7.15
C ARG A 146 15.62 12.14 6.00
N GLY A 147 15.02 12.09 4.81
CA GLY A 147 15.60 12.82 3.69
C GLY A 147 14.77 12.79 2.42
N LEU A 148 15.32 13.49 1.43
CA LEU A 148 14.84 13.54 0.07
C LEU A 148 15.83 12.80 -0.83
N ILE A 149 15.31 11.89 -1.64
CA ILE A 149 16.06 11.19 -2.67
C ILE A 149 15.34 11.29 -4.01
N GLU A 150 16.12 11.28 -5.08
CA GLU A 150 15.61 11.19 -6.45
C GLU A 150 15.96 9.82 -7.00
N VAL A 151 14.95 9.06 -7.44
CA VAL A 151 15.13 7.71 -7.96
C VAL A 151 14.28 7.57 -9.21
N ASN A 152 14.89 7.14 -10.33
CA ASN A 152 14.20 6.96 -11.61
C ASN A 152 13.40 8.21 -12.04
N GLY A 153 13.94 9.41 -11.78
CA GLY A 153 13.30 10.70 -12.09
C GLY A 153 12.07 11.04 -11.23
N GLN A 154 11.89 10.35 -10.11
CA GLN A 154 10.82 10.58 -9.14
C GLN A 154 11.43 11.10 -7.83
N ASN A 155 10.77 12.06 -7.20
CA ASN A 155 11.16 12.54 -5.88
C ASN A 155 10.48 11.68 -4.81
N LEU A 156 11.27 11.21 -3.85
CA LEU A 156 10.81 10.44 -2.73
C LEU A 156 11.27 11.12 -1.44
N MET A 157 10.34 11.27 -0.51
CA MET A 157 10.66 11.55 0.89
C MET A 157 10.71 10.23 1.64
N TYR A 158 11.71 10.06 2.49
CA TYR A 158 11.77 8.92 3.39
C TYR A 158 11.98 9.38 4.83
N LEU A 159 11.46 8.59 5.76
CA LEU A 159 11.59 8.79 7.19
C LEU A 159 11.78 7.43 7.84
N ALA A 160 12.96 7.22 8.41
CA ALA A 160 13.35 5.99 9.07
C ALA A 160 13.30 6.14 10.59
N GLN A 161 12.69 5.17 11.25
CA GLN A 161 12.47 5.20 12.69
C GLN A 161 12.45 3.76 13.25
N THR A 162 12.65 3.63 14.55
CA THR A 162 12.34 2.36 15.23
C THR A 162 10.83 2.10 15.18
N GLY A 163 10.42 0.84 15.28
CA GLY A 163 9.01 0.48 15.26
C GLY A 163 8.78 -0.97 15.63
N ARG A 164 7.50 -1.37 15.60
CA ARG A 164 7.09 -2.75 15.81
C ARG A 164 6.29 -3.22 14.61
N PHE A 165 6.64 -4.40 14.11
CA PHE A 165 5.89 -5.06 13.04
C PHE A 165 5.50 -6.47 13.45
N SER A 166 4.42 -6.96 12.85
CA SER A 166 3.98 -8.34 13.03
C SER A 166 4.77 -9.24 12.10
N THR A 167 5.32 -10.31 12.64
CA THR A 167 5.97 -11.43 11.96
C THR A 167 5.20 -12.70 12.25
N GLU A 168 5.54 -13.80 11.57
CA GLU A 168 5.00 -15.13 11.90
C GLU A 168 5.21 -15.49 13.39
N HIS A 169 6.33 -15.04 13.96
CA HIS A 169 6.73 -15.32 15.34
C HIS A 169 6.14 -14.32 16.36
N GLY A 170 5.25 -13.43 15.94
CA GLY A 170 4.61 -12.43 16.78
C GLY A 170 5.09 -11.01 16.48
N ARG A 171 4.88 -10.10 17.43
CA ARG A 171 5.35 -8.70 17.29
C ARG A 171 6.84 -8.62 17.56
N SER A 172 7.59 -8.18 16.56
CA SER A 172 9.03 -7.95 16.64
C SER A 172 9.34 -6.46 16.65
N GLU A 173 10.35 -6.07 17.42
CA GLU A 173 10.94 -4.73 17.36
C GLU A 173 11.92 -4.67 16.19
N GLY A 174 11.95 -3.54 15.50
CA GLY A 174 12.92 -3.31 14.45
C GLY A 174 12.88 -1.91 13.91
N ILE A 175 13.31 -1.77 12.66
CA ILE A 175 13.39 -0.50 11.95
C ILE A 175 12.35 -0.46 10.85
N GLN A 176 11.73 0.70 10.66
CA GLN A 176 10.80 0.95 9.58
C GLN A 176 11.12 2.27 8.91
N THR A 177 11.08 2.26 7.58
CA THR A 177 11.27 3.41 6.72
C THR A 177 9.99 3.66 5.97
N LEU A 178 9.35 4.76 6.31
CA LEU A 178 8.20 5.27 5.59
C LEU A 178 8.69 5.99 4.36
N ILE A 179 8.05 5.76 3.22
CA ILE A 179 8.43 6.30 1.92
C ILE A 179 7.21 6.95 1.30
N LEU A 180 7.35 8.21 0.88
CA LEU A 180 6.30 8.98 0.25
C LEU A 180 6.79 9.43 -1.12
N VAL A 181 6.08 9.01 -2.17
CA VAL A 181 6.48 9.26 -3.56
C VAL A 181 5.65 10.41 -4.14
N GLU A 182 6.33 11.43 -4.67
CA GLU A 182 5.67 12.56 -5.31
C GLU A 182 5.47 12.32 -6.80
N CYS A 183 4.21 12.10 -7.21
CA CYS A 183 3.83 12.03 -8.63
C CYS A 183 2.99 13.27 -9.02
N PRO A 184 3.59 14.33 -9.59
CA PRO A 184 2.93 15.62 -9.78
C PRO A 184 1.75 15.59 -10.76
N LYS A 185 1.68 14.58 -11.63
CA LYS A 185 0.62 14.41 -12.63
C LYS A 185 -0.56 13.56 -12.14
N ASP A 186 -0.47 12.94 -10.96
CA ASP A 186 -1.48 12.01 -10.44
C ASP A 186 -2.22 12.58 -9.22
N LYS A 187 -3.47 12.14 -9.03
CA LYS A 187 -4.32 12.42 -7.87
C LYS A 187 -4.35 11.24 -6.89
N LYS A 188 -3.30 10.43 -6.88
CA LYS A 188 -3.15 9.26 -6.02
C LYS A 188 -1.93 9.44 -5.13
N MET A 189 -2.13 9.15 -3.86
CA MET A 189 -1.07 9.09 -2.85
C MET A 189 -0.36 7.75 -2.99
N ARG A 190 0.97 7.79 -2.95
CA ARG A 190 1.83 6.61 -3.04
C ARG A 190 2.73 6.55 -1.84
N PHE A 191 2.59 5.46 -1.10
CA PHE A 191 3.17 5.30 0.21
C PHE A 191 3.76 3.91 0.36
N GLY A 192 4.98 3.83 0.87
CA GLY A 192 5.70 2.60 1.13
C GLY A 192 6.10 2.49 2.60
N ILE A 193 6.15 1.27 3.11
CA ILE A 193 6.70 0.94 4.43
C ILE A 193 7.72 -0.15 4.18
N TRP A 194 9.00 0.16 4.39
CA TRP A 194 10.08 -0.80 4.31
C TRP A 194 10.60 -1.10 5.71
N PHE A 195 10.52 -2.33 6.17
CA PHE A 195 10.94 -2.69 7.52
C PHE A 195 11.92 -3.85 7.53
N GLY A 196 12.68 -3.92 8.62
CA GLY A 196 13.74 -4.89 8.82
C GLY A 196 14.09 -5.05 10.30
N PRO A 197 15.05 -5.93 10.60
CA PRO A 197 15.50 -6.16 11.97
C PRO A 197 16.09 -4.88 12.59
N LEU A 198 16.08 -4.80 13.92
CA LEU A 198 16.71 -3.69 14.63
C LEU A 198 18.23 -3.69 14.35
N PRO A 199 18.84 -2.55 13.96
CA PRO A 199 20.28 -2.46 13.81
C PRO A 199 21.02 -2.71 15.12
N GLU A 200 22.24 -3.19 15.00
CA GLU A 200 23.19 -3.23 16.11
C GLU A 200 23.50 -1.80 16.60
N THR A 201 23.86 -1.68 17.88
CA THR A 201 24.32 -0.42 18.46
C THR A 201 25.83 -0.40 18.56
N ASP A 202 26.44 0.77 18.30
CA ASP A 202 27.85 1.00 18.53
C ASP A 202 28.20 1.09 20.03
N GLU A 203 29.48 1.31 20.33
CA GLU A 203 29.97 1.45 21.72
C GLU A 203 29.35 2.64 22.48
N ASN A 204 28.78 3.62 21.75
CA ASN A 204 28.10 4.78 22.32
C ASN A 204 26.58 4.55 22.48
N GLY A 205 26.08 3.37 22.12
CA GLY A 205 24.64 3.07 22.13
C GLY A 205 23.86 3.68 20.97
N SER A 206 24.55 4.17 19.92
CA SER A 206 23.92 4.69 18.70
C SER A 206 23.72 3.58 17.68
N TYR A 207 22.59 3.59 16.96
CA TYR A 207 22.31 2.58 15.95
C TYR A 207 23.25 2.68 14.75
N VAL A 208 23.82 1.53 14.33
CA VAL A 208 24.61 1.42 13.11
C VAL A 208 23.66 1.26 11.92
N LEU A 209 23.40 2.36 11.21
CA LEU A 209 22.38 2.38 10.16
C LEU A 209 22.84 1.75 8.83
N ALA A 210 24.15 1.64 8.60
CA ALA A 210 24.69 1.15 7.33
C ALA A 210 24.14 -0.23 6.94
N GLY A 211 23.66 -0.37 5.71
CA GLY A 211 23.08 -1.63 5.22
C GLY A 211 21.65 -1.93 5.69
N THR A 212 21.03 -1.02 6.45
CA THR A 212 19.64 -1.18 6.92
C THR A 212 18.64 -0.38 6.08
N PRO A 213 17.32 -0.59 6.26
CA PRO A 213 16.31 0.27 5.66
C PRO A 213 16.41 1.77 6.00
N ALA A 214 17.21 2.17 6.99
CA ALA A 214 17.46 3.58 7.30
C ALA A 214 18.69 4.17 6.60
N ASP A 215 19.52 3.35 5.97
CA ASP A 215 20.66 3.82 5.19
C ASP A 215 20.16 4.43 3.88
N ARG A 216 20.46 5.71 3.67
CA ARG A 216 20.08 6.45 2.47
C ARG A 216 20.45 5.71 1.19
N ASP A 217 21.66 5.16 1.12
CA ASP A 217 22.14 4.49 -0.10
C ASP A 217 21.38 3.18 -0.35
N GLN A 218 20.96 2.50 0.72
CA GLN A 218 20.12 1.31 0.63
C GLN A 218 18.69 1.66 0.22
N VAL A 219 18.10 2.74 0.75
CA VAL A 219 16.78 3.22 0.33
C VAL A 219 16.80 3.57 -1.15
N GLN A 220 17.83 4.29 -1.59
CA GLN A 220 18.00 4.63 -3.00
C GLN A 220 18.16 3.39 -3.89
N GLY A 221 19.00 2.43 -3.47
CA GLY A 221 19.21 1.17 -4.20
C GLY A 221 17.93 0.34 -4.29
N PHE A 222 17.24 0.15 -3.17
CA PHE A 222 16.00 -0.61 -3.08
C PHE A 222 14.88 0.01 -3.93
N MET A 223 14.64 1.33 -3.77
CA MET A 223 13.64 2.03 -4.56
C MET A 223 14.00 2.14 -6.04
N GLY A 224 15.28 1.98 -6.39
CA GLY A 224 15.80 1.97 -7.76
C GLY A 224 15.19 0.87 -8.63
N HIS A 225 14.64 -0.18 -8.03
CA HIS A 225 13.94 -1.26 -8.73
C HIS A 225 12.55 -0.88 -9.23
N PHE A 226 11.99 0.26 -8.78
CA PHE A 226 10.58 0.58 -8.96
C PHE A 226 10.36 1.82 -9.82
N THR A 227 9.29 1.79 -10.61
CA THR A 227 8.76 2.94 -11.35
C THR A 227 7.34 3.19 -10.88
N LEU A 228 7.16 4.07 -9.90
CA LEU A 228 5.89 4.20 -9.19
C LEU A 228 4.99 5.28 -9.81
N CYS A 229 5.56 6.29 -10.48
CA CYS A 229 4.80 7.29 -11.23
C CYS A 229 4.61 6.86 -12.69
N ASP A 230 3.35 6.85 -13.14
CA ASP A 230 2.92 6.62 -14.53
C ASP A 230 2.30 7.90 -15.12
#